data_AF-A0A162I8I7-F1
#
_entry.id   AF-A0A162I8I7-F1
#
_cell.length_a   1.000
_cell.length_b   1.000
_cell.length_c   1.000
_cell.angle_alpha   90.00
_cell.angle_beta   90.00
_cell.angle_gamma   90.00
#
_symmetry.space_group_name_H-M   'P 1'
#
loop_
_entity.id
_entity.type
_entity.pdbx_description
1 polymer ?
#
loop_
_entity_poly.entity_id
_entity_poly.type
_entity_poly.pdbx_seq_one_letter_code
_entity_poly.pdbx_strand_id
1 'polypeptide(L)'
;MADTVVHPQRKFLLVVTTGGFTHAAPVFEIGRVLAERGHIIEFATLEGQEDWTNEYGFISAIHLLGPGATQEQMNAHYLGLRDWDMSKGLGVSMKSKYMLDSFWPQTYHHLKNIMLNPETRPDMIIADFFVEAARDMQIEFYLPIATVWPHMPMLMMPCSYIPGEPGFQLEGTTTSEYASLWLRLQNELVVFKSIFSILGWVL
;
A
#
# COMPACT_ATOMS: atom_id res chain seq x y z
N MET A 1 -32.94 27.67 1.45
CA MET A 1 -32.92 26.28 0.93
C MET A 1 -32.06 25.52 1.90
N ALA A 2 -32.61 24.52 2.59
CA ALA A 2 -31.85 23.75 3.56
C ALA A 2 -30.91 22.83 2.78
N ASP A 3 -29.60 23.06 2.91
CA ASP A 3 -28.58 22.16 2.39
C ASP A 3 -28.80 20.79 3.03
N THR A 4 -29.33 19.86 2.25
CA THR A 4 -29.45 18.46 2.61
C THR A 4 -28.04 17.92 2.83
N VAL A 5 -27.65 17.76 4.09
CA VAL A 5 -26.42 17.06 4.49
C VAL A 5 -26.50 15.65 3.90
N VAL A 6 -25.71 15.39 2.86
CA VAL A 6 -25.88 14.20 2.01
C VAL A 6 -25.51 12.91 2.77
N HIS A 7 -24.66 12.96 3.81
CA HIS A 7 -24.35 11.81 4.69
C HIS A 7 -23.92 12.27 6.10
N PRO A 8 -24.13 11.47 7.17
CA PRO A 8 -23.60 11.80 8.50
C PRO A 8 -22.08 11.89 8.47
N GLN A 9 -21.50 12.76 9.30
CA GLN A 9 -20.04 12.82 9.49
C GLN A 9 -19.51 11.47 9.97
N ARG A 10 -18.33 11.09 9.47
CA ARG A 10 -17.66 9.81 9.75
C ARG A 10 -16.18 10.08 9.97
N LYS A 11 -15.53 9.22 10.75
CA LYS A 11 -14.08 9.22 10.98
C LYS A 11 -13.41 8.20 10.07
N PHE A 12 -12.49 8.65 9.23
CA PHE A 12 -11.66 7.79 8.39
C PHE A 12 -10.24 7.79 8.90
N LEU A 13 -9.64 6.59 8.95
CA LEU A 13 -8.22 6.44 9.24
C LEU A 13 -7.48 6.10 7.94
N LEU A 14 -6.64 7.02 7.49
CA LEU A 14 -5.71 6.79 6.40
C LEU A 14 -4.50 6.03 6.96
N VAL A 15 -4.07 4.94 6.33
CA VAL A 15 -2.97 4.11 6.86
C VAL A 15 -1.92 3.86 5.80
N VAL A 16 -0.69 4.34 6.05
CA VAL A 16 0.47 4.13 5.16
C VAL A 16 1.69 3.94 6.02
N THR A 17 2.38 2.81 5.86
CA THR A 17 3.55 2.45 6.69
C THR A 17 4.85 2.39 5.91
N THR A 18 4.79 2.09 4.61
CA THR A 18 5.97 1.78 3.80
C THR A 18 5.83 2.35 2.37
N GLY A 19 6.87 2.22 1.55
CA GLY A 19 6.85 2.65 0.15
C GLY A 19 7.16 4.13 -0.10
N GLY A 20 7.22 4.96 0.96
CA GLY A 20 7.55 6.38 0.87
C GLY A 20 6.36 7.26 0.43
N PHE A 21 6.62 8.55 0.19
CA PHE A 21 5.57 9.53 -0.07
C PHE A 21 4.72 9.22 -1.32
N THR A 22 5.27 8.50 -2.30
CA THR A 22 4.53 8.06 -3.50
C THR A 22 3.37 7.11 -3.20
N HIS A 23 3.37 6.46 -2.03
CA HIS A 23 2.25 5.66 -1.52
C HIS A 23 1.29 6.51 -0.70
N ALA A 24 1.81 7.49 0.05
CA ALA A 24 1.00 8.36 0.89
C ALA A 24 0.15 9.36 0.10
N ALA A 25 0.73 10.00 -0.91
CA ALA A 25 0.05 11.01 -1.74
C ALA A 25 -1.33 10.58 -2.24
N PRO A 26 -1.51 9.43 -2.94
CA PRO A 26 -2.83 9.03 -3.42
C PRO A 26 -3.84 8.73 -2.30
N VAL A 27 -3.37 8.22 -1.14
CA VAL A 27 -4.22 8.02 0.04
C VAL A 27 -4.67 9.36 0.61
N PHE A 28 -3.77 10.34 0.68
CA PHE A 28 -4.09 11.69 1.13
C PHE A 28 -5.04 12.43 0.17
N GLU A 29 -4.92 12.24 -1.14
CA GLU A 29 -5.87 12.83 -2.10
C GLU A 29 -7.31 12.33 -1.89
N ILE A 30 -7.46 11.04 -1.58
CA ILE A 30 -8.77 10.49 -1.19
C ILE A 30 -9.24 11.12 0.13
N GLY A 31 -8.33 11.25 1.12
CA GLY A 31 -8.58 11.93 2.38
C GLY A 31 -9.07 13.37 2.19
N ARG A 32 -8.42 14.14 1.32
CA ARG A 32 -8.78 15.53 1.01
C ARG A 32 -10.22 15.64 0.51
N VAL A 33 -10.61 14.79 -0.44
CA VAL A 33 -11.97 14.75 -0.97
C VAL A 33 -12.99 14.37 0.11
N LEU A 34 -12.64 13.48 1.04
CA LEU A 34 -13.51 13.12 2.16
C LEU A 34 -13.62 14.24 3.20
N ALA A 35 -12.52 14.94 3.48
CA ALA A 35 -12.52 16.12 4.35
C ALA A 35 -13.38 17.25 3.77
N GLU A 36 -13.27 17.53 2.47
CA GLU A 36 -14.11 18.50 1.75
C GLU A 36 -15.61 18.15 1.83
N ARG A 37 -15.95 16.87 2.04
CA ARG A 37 -17.32 16.38 2.27
C ARG A 37 -17.75 16.41 3.74
N GLY A 38 -16.91 16.95 4.64
CA GLY A 38 -17.22 17.14 6.05
C GLY A 38 -16.87 15.95 6.95
N HIS A 39 -16.07 15.00 6.49
CA HIS A 39 -15.61 13.88 7.30
C HIS A 39 -14.36 14.21 8.13
N ILE A 40 -14.14 13.48 9.22
CA ILE A 40 -12.94 13.58 10.06
C ILE A 40 -11.88 12.64 9.48
N ILE A 41 -10.68 13.16 9.22
CA ILE A 41 -9.60 12.40 8.63
C ILE A 41 -8.43 12.34 9.60
N GLU A 42 -8.09 11.14 10.02
CA GLU A 42 -6.90 10.86 10.83
C GLU A 42 -5.90 10.04 10.00
N PHE A 43 -4.63 10.10 10.36
CA PHE A 43 -3.56 9.38 9.66
C PHE A 43 -2.81 8.46 10.61
N ALA A 44 -2.48 7.25 10.18
CA ALA A 44 -1.62 6.33 10.89
C ALA A 44 -0.42 5.91 10.04
N THR A 45 0.76 5.96 10.65
CA THR A 45 2.03 5.70 9.97
C THR A 45 3.12 5.21 10.93
N LEU A 46 4.30 4.88 10.41
CA LEU A 46 5.47 4.57 11.23
C LEU A 46 6.23 5.85 11.58
N GLU A 47 7.01 5.82 12.67
CA GLU A 47 7.89 6.92 13.07
C GLU A 47 8.83 7.36 11.94
N GLY A 48 9.00 8.67 11.77
CA GLY A 48 9.81 9.29 10.71
C GLY A 48 9.06 9.61 9.42
N GLN A 49 7.74 9.38 9.37
CA GLN A 49 6.88 9.64 8.20
C GLN A 49 5.79 10.70 8.50
N GLU A 50 5.78 11.28 9.70
CA GLU A 50 4.77 12.24 10.16
C GLU A 50 4.78 13.52 9.31
N ASP A 51 5.96 13.96 8.91
CA ASP A 51 6.14 15.18 8.10
C ASP A 51 5.48 15.11 6.72
N TRP A 52 5.06 13.92 6.28
CA TRP A 52 4.28 13.79 5.05
C TRP A 52 2.94 14.53 5.11
N THR A 53 2.42 14.83 6.30
CA THR A 53 1.16 15.56 6.48
C THR A 53 1.31 17.08 6.45
N ASN A 54 2.53 17.62 6.32
CA ASN A 54 2.77 19.06 6.43
C ASN A 54 1.97 19.91 5.43
N GLU A 55 1.67 19.36 4.26
CA GLU A 55 0.86 20.02 3.22
C GLU A 55 -0.65 19.65 3.30
N TYR A 56 -1.03 18.77 4.23
CA TYR A 56 -2.36 18.16 4.33
C TYR A 56 -3.06 18.58 5.63
N GLY A 57 -3.35 19.89 5.75
CA GLY A 57 -3.93 20.48 6.97
C GLY A 57 -5.33 20.00 7.36
N PHE A 58 -5.97 19.13 6.57
CA PHE A 58 -7.24 18.47 6.94
C PHE A 58 -7.05 17.26 7.86
N ILE A 59 -5.82 16.76 8.01
CA ILE A 59 -5.51 15.62 8.90
C ILE A 59 -5.60 16.12 10.35
N SER A 60 -6.58 15.62 11.09
CA SER A 60 -6.89 16.08 12.45
C SER A 60 -6.06 15.42 13.55
N ALA A 61 -5.52 14.23 13.28
CA ALA A 61 -4.65 13.50 14.21
C ALA A 61 -3.70 12.55 13.47
N ILE A 62 -2.53 12.31 14.06
CA ILE A 62 -1.54 11.34 13.58
C ILE A 62 -1.36 10.26 14.65
N HIS A 63 -1.39 9.00 14.24
CA HIS A 63 -1.19 7.82 15.08
C HIS A 63 0.08 7.09 14.66
N LEU A 64 1.03 6.95 15.59
CA LEU A 64 2.26 6.22 15.34
C LEU A 64 2.06 4.73 15.63
N LEU A 65 2.42 3.90 14.65
CA LEU A 65 2.25 2.44 14.69
C LEU A 65 3.53 1.70 15.10
N GLY A 66 4.53 2.46 15.56
CA GLY A 66 5.84 1.98 16.01
C GLY A 66 6.99 2.51 15.15
N PRO A 67 8.22 2.05 15.45
CA PRO A 67 9.43 2.51 14.75
C PRO A 67 9.38 2.21 13.24
N GLY A 68 9.76 3.21 12.44
CA GLY A 68 9.94 3.04 11.00
C GLY A 68 11.22 2.30 10.62
N ALA A 69 11.38 2.07 9.32
CA ALA A 69 12.63 1.57 8.78
C ALA A 69 13.77 2.56 9.05
N THR A 70 14.94 2.05 9.44
CA THR A 70 16.12 2.88 9.64
C THR A 70 16.60 3.48 8.32
N GLN A 71 17.35 4.58 8.40
CA GLN A 71 17.97 5.18 7.22
C GLN A 71 18.86 4.18 6.46
N GLU A 72 19.54 3.28 7.18
CA GLU A 72 20.36 2.22 6.59
C GLU A 72 19.49 1.22 5.81
N GLN A 73 18.39 0.74 6.39
CA GLN A 73 17.44 -0.16 5.73
C GLN A 73 16.83 0.50 4.48
N MET A 74 16.43 1.75 4.58
CA MET A 74 15.85 2.51 3.45
C MET A 74 16.88 2.78 2.35
N ASN A 75 18.14 3.06 2.71
CA ASN A 75 19.22 3.23 1.73
C ASN A 75 19.55 1.90 1.04
N ALA A 76 19.63 0.79 1.79
CA ALA A 76 19.85 -0.54 1.23
C ALA A 76 18.71 -0.95 0.28
N HIS A 77 17.47 -0.67 0.67
CA HIS A 77 16.28 -0.84 -0.17
C HIS A 77 16.38 -0.01 -1.46
N TYR A 78 16.67 1.29 -1.35
CA TYR A 78 16.77 2.18 -2.51
C TYR A 78 17.88 1.74 -3.48
N LEU A 79 19.09 1.47 -2.97
CA LEU A 79 20.21 1.04 -3.80
C LEU A 79 19.93 -0.31 -4.46
N GLY A 80 19.27 -1.23 -3.74
CA GLY A 80 18.84 -2.51 -4.31
C GLY A 80 17.86 -2.32 -5.46
N LEU A 81 16.79 -1.54 -5.26
CA LEU A 81 15.77 -1.33 -6.27
C LEU A 81 16.25 -0.48 -7.46
N ARG A 82 17.18 0.45 -7.25
CA ARG A 82 17.74 1.27 -8.34
C ARG A 82 18.40 0.42 -9.43
N ASP A 83 19.08 -0.64 -9.02
CA ASP A 83 19.83 -1.52 -9.93
C ASP A 83 19.02 -2.78 -10.29
N TRP A 84 17.75 -2.86 -9.84
CA TRP A 84 16.89 -4.01 -10.05
C TRP A 84 16.24 -3.99 -11.44
N ASP A 85 16.14 -5.18 -12.03
CA ASP A 85 15.60 -5.44 -13.35
C ASP A 85 14.68 -6.66 -13.26
N MET A 86 13.40 -6.46 -13.57
CA MET A 86 12.34 -7.49 -13.54
C MET A 86 12.71 -8.72 -14.38
N SER A 87 13.45 -8.54 -15.49
CA SER A 87 13.87 -9.63 -16.37
C SER A 87 14.85 -10.60 -15.69
N LYS A 88 15.52 -10.13 -14.63
CA LYS A 88 16.46 -10.92 -13.81
C LYS A 88 15.78 -11.56 -12.58
N GLY A 89 14.46 -11.42 -12.46
CA GLY A 89 13.64 -12.02 -11.42
C GLY A 89 13.41 -11.11 -10.21
N LEU A 90 12.55 -11.58 -9.29
CA LEU A 90 12.06 -10.78 -8.16
C LEU A 90 12.95 -10.79 -6.92
N GLY A 91 14.15 -11.38 -6.95
CA GLY A 91 14.93 -11.60 -5.72
C GLY A 91 15.23 -10.33 -4.92
N VAL A 92 15.53 -9.21 -5.58
CA VAL A 92 15.83 -7.92 -4.92
C VAL A 92 14.55 -7.25 -4.39
N SER A 93 13.48 -7.26 -5.18
CA SER A 93 12.19 -6.72 -4.74
C SER A 93 11.58 -7.54 -3.60
N MET A 94 11.74 -8.87 -3.60
CA MET A 94 11.30 -9.73 -2.50
C MET A 94 12.09 -9.47 -1.21
N LYS A 95 13.40 -9.21 -1.27
CA LYS A 95 14.15 -8.78 -0.07
C LYS A 95 13.60 -7.48 0.52
N SER A 96 13.25 -6.53 -0.35
CA SER A 96 12.58 -5.30 0.07
C SER A 96 11.23 -5.61 0.71
N LYS A 97 10.41 -6.46 0.07
CA LYS A 97 9.12 -6.89 0.60
C LYS A 97 9.25 -7.53 1.98
N TYR A 98 10.20 -8.44 2.20
CA TYR A 98 10.45 -9.05 3.51
C TYR A 98 10.80 -8.03 4.58
N MET A 99 11.65 -7.06 4.24
CA MET A 99 12.02 -5.98 5.16
C MET A 99 10.79 -5.15 5.53
N LEU A 100 9.96 -4.76 4.55
CA LEU A 100 8.73 -4.00 4.80
C LEU A 100 7.68 -4.80 5.58
N ASP A 101 7.52 -6.09 5.27
CA ASP A 101 6.59 -6.99 5.96
C ASP A 101 7.01 -7.26 7.41
N SER A 102 8.29 -7.10 7.74
CA SER A 102 8.77 -7.28 9.11
C SER A 102 8.16 -6.27 10.10
N PHE A 103 7.60 -5.15 9.61
CA PHE A 103 6.85 -4.18 10.42
C PHE A 103 5.39 -4.58 10.66
N TRP A 104 4.90 -5.67 10.06
CA TRP A 104 3.51 -6.11 10.23
C TRP A 104 3.12 -6.34 11.70
N PRO A 105 3.90 -7.04 12.56
CA PRO A 105 3.48 -7.32 13.94
C PRO A 105 3.20 -6.06 14.75
N GLN A 106 4.08 -5.06 14.68
CA GLN A 106 3.87 -3.79 15.38
C GLN A 106 2.71 -3.00 14.79
N THR A 107 2.58 -2.99 13.46
CA THR A 107 1.48 -2.30 12.76
C THR A 107 0.14 -2.88 13.19
N TYR A 108 0.03 -4.21 13.20
CA TYR A 108 -1.15 -4.94 13.65
C TYR A 108 -1.51 -4.60 15.10
N HIS A 109 -0.55 -4.69 16.03
CA HIS A 109 -0.83 -4.44 17.45
C HIS A 109 -1.28 -3.00 17.73
N HIS A 110 -0.66 -2.01 17.08
CA HIS A 110 -1.04 -0.60 17.29
C HIS A 110 -2.38 -0.26 16.60
N LEU A 111 -2.63 -0.77 15.38
CA LEU A 111 -3.95 -0.64 14.75
C LEU A 111 -5.05 -1.28 15.60
N LYS A 112 -4.77 -2.45 16.18
CA LYS A 112 -5.70 -3.12 17.10
C LYS A 112 -6.00 -2.26 18.33
N ASN A 113 -5.00 -1.57 18.88
CA ASN A 113 -5.21 -0.64 20.00
C ASN A 113 -6.10 0.55 19.60
N ILE A 114 -5.92 1.10 18.39
CA ILE A 114 -6.79 2.15 17.84
C ILE A 114 -8.23 1.65 17.72
N MET A 115 -8.43 0.41 17.23
CA MET A 115 -9.74 -0.21 17.07
C MET A 115 -10.44 -0.52 18.40
N LEU A 116 -9.67 -0.89 19.44
CA LEU A 116 -10.20 -1.22 20.77
C LEU A 116 -10.61 0.01 21.58
N ASN A 117 -10.06 1.18 21.27
CA ASN A 117 -10.39 2.43 21.96
C ASN A 117 -11.54 3.18 21.24
N PRO A 118 -12.72 3.35 21.87
CA PRO A 118 -13.87 4.01 21.25
C PRO A 118 -13.60 5.44 20.74
N GLU A 119 -12.68 6.18 21.37
CA GLU A 119 -12.38 7.56 21.00
C GLU A 119 -11.54 7.66 19.71
N THR A 120 -10.69 6.66 19.46
CA THR A 120 -9.80 6.62 18.29
C THR A 120 -10.32 5.70 17.19
N ARG A 121 -11.32 4.86 17.47
CA ARG A 121 -11.85 3.90 16.51
C ARG A 121 -12.44 4.61 15.27
N PRO A 122 -11.94 4.34 14.05
CA PRO A 122 -12.52 4.89 12.84
C PRO A 122 -13.81 4.15 12.43
N ASP A 123 -14.61 4.80 11.58
CA ASP A 123 -15.74 4.18 10.87
C ASP A 123 -15.28 3.36 9.65
N MET A 124 -14.12 3.69 9.07
CA MET A 124 -13.52 3.01 7.92
C MET A 124 -12.00 3.26 7.86
N ILE A 125 -11.24 2.27 7.38
CA ILE A 125 -9.82 2.44 7.05
C ILE A 125 -9.62 2.58 5.53
N ILE A 126 -8.77 3.52 5.12
CA ILE A 126 -8.26 3.63 3.74
C ILE A 126 -6.76 3.42 3.81
N ALA A 127 -6.30 2.27 3.31
CA ALA A 127 -4.92 1.84 3.51
C ALA A 127 -4.17 1.69 2.19
N ASP A 128 -2.88 1.99 2.18
CA ASP A 128 -1.98 1.54 1.12
C ASP A 128 -1.94 0.01 1.06
N PHE A 129 -1.72 -0.56 -0.13
CA PHE A 129 -1.72 -2.01 -0.34
C PHE A 129 -0.65 -2.77 0.44
N PHE A 130 0.45 -2.14 0.88
CA PHE A 130 1.43 -2.82 1.73
C PHE A 130 0.94 -3.04 3.17
N VAL A 131 -0.15 -2.37 3.58
CA VAL A 131 -0.66 -2.45 4.96
C VAL A 131 -1.64 -3.62 5.12
N GLU A 132 -1.13 -4.85 5.06
CA GLU A 132 -1.95 -6.06 5.26
C GLU A 132 -2.67 -6.07 6.63
N ALA A 133 -2.07 -5.44 7.66
CA ALA A 133 -2.69 -5.28 8.97
C ALA A 133 -4.08 -4.59 8.95
N ALA A 134 -4.36 -3.76 7.93
CA ALA A 134 -5.69 -3.17 7.75
C ALA A 134 -6.75 -4.23 7.36
N ARG A 135 -6.36 -5.26 6.60
CA ARG A 135 -7.23 -6.40 6.29
C ARG A 135 -7.51 -7.23 7.53
N ASP A 136 -6.54 -7.36 8.43
CA ASP A 136 -6.78 -8.03 9.72
C ASP A 136 -7.80 -7.26 10.56
N MET A 137 -7.78 -5.92 10.53
CA MET A 137 -8.80 -5.10 11.21
C MET A 137 -10.20 -5.29 10.58
N GLN A 138 -10.27 -5.44 9.25
CA GLN A 138 -11.53 -5.77 8.57
C GLN A 138 -12.09 -7.10 9.08
N ILE A 139 -11.25 -8.14 9.18
CA ILE A 139 -11.67 -9.50 9.57
C ILE A 139 -12.04 -9.54 11.06
N GLU A 140 -11.21 -8.97 11.93
CA GLU A 140 -11.41 -9.05 13.39
C GLU A 140 -12.53 -8.15 13.90
N PHE A 141 -12.67 -6.93 13.35
CA PHE A 141 -13.60 -5.92 13.85
C PHE A 141 -14.78 -5.64 12.93
N TYR A 142 -14.89 -6.36 11.81
CA TYR A 142 -15.89 -6.14 10.76
C TYR A 142 -15.89 -4.69 10.23
N LEU A 143 -14.71 -4.05 10.23
CA LEU A 143 -14.55 -2.67 9.79
C LEU A 143 -14.50 -2.61 8.25
N PRO A 144 -15.27 -1.73 7.60
CA PRO A 144 -15.08 -1.45 6.18
C PRO A 144 -13.66 -0.96 5.89
N ILE A 145 -13.07 -1.44 4.79
CA ILE A 145 -11.77 -0.96 4.32
C ILE A 145 -11.79 -0.65 2.82
N ALA A 146 -10.93 0.26 2.40
CA ALA A 146 -10.52 0.42 1.01
C ALA A 146 -9.00 0.31 0.93
N THR A 147 -8.52 -0.47 -0.03
CA THR A 147 -7.08 -0.63 -0.30
C THR A 147 -6.71 0.17 -1.54
N VAL A 148 -5.75 1.08 -1.40
CA VAL A 148 -5.22 1.92 -2.47
C VAL A 148 -4.02 1.24 -3.09
N TRP A 149 -4.11 0.99 -4.39
CA TRP A 149 -3.04 0.43 -5.20
C TRP A 149 -2.51 1.55 -6.12
N PRO A 150 -1.34 2.15 -5.83
CA PRO A 150 -0.76 3.21 -6.66
C PRO A 150 -0.18 2.69 -7.98
N HIS A 151 -0.20 1.37 -8.18
CA HIS A 151 0.27 0.66 -9.37
C HIS A 151 -0.74 -0.43 -9.75
N MET A 152 -0.52 -1.09 -10.89
CA MET A 152 -1.37 -2.20 -11.33
C MET A 152 -1.43 -3.28 -10.23
N PRO A 153 -2.63 -3.64 -9.72
CA PRO A 153 -2.75 -4.63 -8.67
C PRO A 153 -2.14 -5.98 -9.08
N MET A 154 -1.16 -6.44 -8.30
CA MET A 154 -0.38 -7.65 -8.63
C MET A 154 -1.28 -8.89 -8.63
N LEU A 155 -1.19 -9.71 -9.69
CA LEU A 155 -1.99 -10.94 -9.88
C LEU A 155 -3.51 -10.70 -9.86
N MET A 156 -3.94 -9.46 -10.04
CA MET A 156 -5.34 -9.07 -10.01
C MET A 156 -5.71 -8.44 -11.35
N MET A 157 -6.97 -8.57 -11.75
CA MET A 157 -7.52 -7.91 -12.96
C MET A 157 -6.76 -8.23 -14.27
N PRO A 158 -6.64 -9.52 -14.67
CA PRO A 158 -5.99 -9.88 -15.92
C PRO A 158 -6.72 -9.24 -17.10
N CYS A 159 -5.95 -8.70 -18.05
CA CYS A 159 -6.45 -8.07 -19.26
C CYS A 159 -5.91 -8.83 -20.47
N SER A 160 -6.77 -9.24 -21.40
CA SER A 160 -6.38 -10.08 -22.55
C SER A 160 -5.31 -9.46 -23.45
N TYR A 161 -5.16 -8.14 -23.43
CA TYR A 161 -4.19 -7.39 -24.22
C TYR A 161 -2.93 -7.00 -23.45
N ILE A 162 -2.78 -7.42 -22.19
CA ILE A 162 -1.58 -7.23 -21.37
C ILE A 162 -0.93 -8.61 -21.18
N PRO A 163 0.26 -8.86 -21.74
CA PRO A 163 0.94 -10.15 -21.60
C PRO A 163 1.37 -10.44 -20.15
N GLY A 164 1.36 -11.72 -19.77
CA GLY A 164 1.80 -12.20 -18.46
C GLY A 164 0.90 -11.82 -17.29
N GLU A 165 1.49 -11.92 -16.11
CA GLU A 165 0.80 -11.71 -14.85
C GLU A 165 0.73 -10.20 -14.49
N PRO A 166 -0.45 -9.64 -14.16
CA PRO A 166 -0.60 -8.24 -13.79
C PRO A 166 0.37 -7.82 -12.68
N GLY A 167 1.02 -6.66 -12.85
CA GLY A 167 2.03 -6.13 -11.92
C GLY A 167 3.45 -6.69 -12.10
N PHE A 168 3.64 -7.67 -12.99
CA PHE A 168 4.95 -8.29 -13.26
C PHE A 168 5.43 -8.09 -14.70
N GLN A 169 4.90 -7.07 -15.38
CA GLN A 169 5.24 -6.78 -16.77
C GLN A 169 6.73 -6.45 -16.92
N LEU A 170 7.38 -7.07 -17.89
CA LEU A 170 8.69 -6.68 -18.37
C LEU A 170 8.62 -5.33 -19.09
N GLU A 171 9.77 -4.66 -19.22
CA GLU A 171 9.86 -3.44 -20.00
C GLU A 171 9.38 -3.68 -21.43
N GLY A 172 8.52 -2.79 -21.94
CA GLY A 172 7.92 -2.91 -23.27
C GLY A 172 6.70 -3.85 -23.35
N THR A 173 6.18 -4.37 -22.23
CA THR A 173 4.96 -5.21 -22.22
C THR A 173 3.84 -4.71 -21.31
N THR A 174 3.79 -3.41 -21.05
CA THR A 174 2.61 -2.80 -20.44
C THR A 174 1.38 -2.91 -21.35
N THR A 175 1.57 -3.09 -22.67
CA THR A 175 0.54 -3.52 -23.62
C THR A 175 1.11 -4.55 -24.61
N SER A 176 0.23 -5.26 -25.31
CA SER A 176 0.62 -6.22 -26.35
C SER A 176 0.93 -5.57 -27.72
N GLU A 177 0.66 -4.27 -27.90
CA GLU A 177 0.70 -3.59 -29.21
C GLU A 177 2.07 -3.70 -29.90
N TYR A 178 3.15 -3.56 -29.13
CA TYR A 178 4.53 -3.61 -29.62
C TYR A 178 5.35 -4.77 -29.03
N ALA A 179 4.71 -5.63 -28.22
CA ALA A 179 5.37 -6.75 -27.58
C ALA A 179 5.61 -7.90 -28.56
N SER A 180 6.88 -8.23 -28.80
CA SER A 180 7.27 -9.40 -29.60
C SER A 180 6.75 -10.71 -28.96
N LEU A 181 6.54 -11.76 -29.77
CA LEU A 181 6.12 -13.07 -29.25
C LEU A 181 7.07 -13.62 -28.19
N TRP A 182 8.37 -13.38 -28.35
CA TRP A 182 9.38 -13.78 -27.38
C TRP A 182 9.18 -13.06 -26.04
N LEU A 183 8.97 -11.74 -26.07
CA LEU A 183 8.78 -10.95 -24.87
C LEU A 183 7.46 -11.30 -24.15
N ARG A 184 6.41 -11.63 -24.90
CA ARG A 184 5.15 -12.17 -24.35
C ARG A 184 5.40 -13.49 -23.61
N LEU A 185 6.09 -14.44 -24.24
CA LEU A 185 6.45 -15.71 -23.59
C LEU A 185 7.32 -15.49 -22.34
N GLN A 186 8.27 -14.57 -22.39
CA GLN A 186 9.09 -14.25 -21.22
C GLN A 186 8.28 -13.69 -20.05
N ASN A 187 7.25 -12.88 -20.34
CA ASN A 187 6.33 -12.33 -19.33
C ASN A 187 5.53 -13.41 -18.60
N GLU A 188 5.01 -14.40 -19.32
CA GLU A 188 4.32 -15.56 -18.71
C GLU A 188 5.22 -16.33 -17.74
N LEU A 189 6.54 -16.26 -17.93
CA LEU A 189 7.52 -17.00 -17.14
C LEU A 189 8.11 -16.20 -15.96
N VAL A 190 7.78 -14.91 -15.78
CA VAL A 190 8.40 -14.06 -14.73
C VAL A 190 8.14 -14.61 -13.33
N VAL A 191 6.89 -14.95 -13.02
CA VAL A 191 6.50 -15.51 -11.71
C VAL A 191 7.13 -16.88 -11.51
N PHE A 192 7.11 -17.73 -12.55
CA PHE A 192 7.72 -19.06 -12.50
C PHE A 192 9.23 -19.00 -12.20
N LYS A 193 9.97 -18.12 -12.90
CA LYS A 193 11.40 -17.90 -12.66
C LYS A 193 11.70 -17.38 -11.25
N SER A 194 10.72 -16.73 -10.64
CA SER A 194 10.87 -16.08 -9.34
C SER A 194 10.36 -16.91 -8.17
N ILE A 195 9.89 -18.14 -8.43
CA ILE A 195 9.26 -18.98 -7.41
C ILE A 195 10.14 -19.17 -6.17
N PHE A 196 11.44 -19.41 -6.33
CA PHE A 196 12.35 -19.56 -5.20
C PHE A 196 12.56 -18.29 -4.38
N SER A 197 12.40 -17.11 -5.00
CA SER A 197 12.45 -15.83 -4.29
C SER A 197 11.14 -15.55 -3.54
N ILE A 198 10.02 -16.06 -4.05
CA ILE A 198 8.68 -15.90 -3.47
C ILE A 198 8.42 -16.93 -2.36
N LEU A 199 9.00 -18.14 -2.43
CA LEU A 199 8.69 -19.22 -1.49
C LEU A 199 8.90 -18.84 -0.01
N GLY A 200 9.90 -18.00 0.30
CA GLY A 200 10.11 -17.50 1.68
C GLY A 200 9.06 -16.52 2.18
N TRP A 201 8.11 -16.09 1.33
CA TRP A 201 6.99 -15.21 1.66
C TRP A 201 5.69 -15.97 1.89
N VAL A 202 5.55 -17.12 1.23
CA VAL A 202 4.35 -17.96 1.26
C VAL A 202 4.46 -19.05 2.34
N LEU A 203 5.68 -19.46 2.70
CA LEU A 203 6.01 -20.45 3.73
C LEU A 203 6.45 -19.78 5.02
#